data_AF-A9L6G4-F1
#
_entry.id   AF-A9L6G4-F1
#
_cell.length_a   1.000
_cell.length_b   1.000
_cell.length_c   1.000
_cell.angle_alpha   90.00
_cell.angle_beta   90.00
_cell.angle_gamma   90.00
#
_symmetry.space_group_name_H-M   'P 1'
#
loop_
_entity.id
_entity.type
_entity.pdbx_description
1 polymer ?
#
loop_
_entity_poly.entity_id
_entity_poly.type
_entity_poly.pdbx_seq_one_letter_code
_entity_poly.pdbx_strand_id
1 'polypeptide(L)'
;MARSKVVQVPCDADLYAKIVAYREEKGLEKDAAAARDLILFALRILEHKDDAEGLSTRELLEVILTYTVKAQHTSSLVYYQTYNAAPVDIQNAGIKHKDTMRKAEEKVEQILAGENKED
;
A
#
# COMPACT_ATOMS: atom_id res chain seq x y z
N MET A 1 -0.11 22.08 35.47
CA MET A 1 -0.03 21.39 34.16
C MET A 1 1.39 20.86 33.98
N ALA A 2 1.58 19.55 33.79
CA ALA A 2 2.91 18.98 33.59
C ALA A 2 3.51 19.55 32.30
N ARG A 3 4.71 20.14 32.37
CA ARG A 3 5.42 20.61 31.17
C ARG A 3 5.70 19.42 30.27
N SER A 4 5.29 19.51 29.00
CA SER A 4 5.69 18.56 27.96
C SER A 4 7.21 18.44 27.94
N LYS A 5 7.73 17.21 27.82
CA LYS A 5 9.16 16.99 27.62
C LYS A 5 9.56 17.55 26.26
N VAL A 6 10.66 18.32 26.23
CA VAL A 6 11.19 18.93 25.01
C VAL A 6 12.45 18.16 24.62
N VAL A 7 12.52 17.75 23.37
CA VAL A 7 13.71 17.15 22.76
C VAL A 7 14.35 18.22 21.88
N GLN A 8 15.61 18.55 22.13
CA GLN A 8 16.39 19.50 21.33
C GLN A 8 17.61 18.77 20.78
N VAL A 9 17.78 18.82 19.47
CA VAL A 9 18.89 18.17 18.76
C VAL A 9 19.42 19.19 17.75
N PRO A 10 20.76 19.30 17.57
CA PRO A 10 21.32 20.05 16.45
C PRO A 10 20.75 19.52 15.14
N CYS A 11 20.26 20.42 14.28
CA CYS A 11 19.61 20.07 13.03
C CYS A 11 20.37 20.71 11.88
N ASP A 12 20.83 19.90 10.94
CA ASP A 12 21.46 20.40 9.71
C ASP A 12 20.45 21.17 8.87
N ALA A 13 20.93 22.17 8.12
CA ALA A 13 20.08 23.03 7.31
C ALA A 13 19.21 22.24 6.31
N ASP A 14 19.79 21.20 5.69
CA ASP A 14 19.09 20.34 4.74
C ASP A 14 17.97 19.52 5.41
N LEU A 15 18.19 19.04 6.63
CA LEU A 15 17.19 18.30 7.38
C LEU A 15 16.04 19.23 7.80
N TYR A 16 16.38 20.43 8.27
CA TYR A 16 15.38 21.42 8.63
C TYR A 16 14.53 21.84 7.42
N ALA A 17 15.13 22.05 6.26
CA ALA A 17 14.41 22.35 5.02
C ALA A 17 13.41 21.25 4.64
N LYS A 18 13.77 19.97 4.82
CA LYS A 18 12.85 18.84 4.60
C LYS A 18 11.67 18.83 5.58
N ILE A 19 11.89 19.19 6.84
CA ILE A 19 10.81 19.30 7.83
C ILE A 19 9.83 20.42 7.45
N VAL A 20 10.35 21.56 7.00
CA VAL A 20 9.53 22.69 6.53
C VAL A 20 8.72 22.32 5.29
N ALA A 21 9.36 21.67 4.30
CA ALA A 21 8.66 21.21 3.10
C ALA A 21 7.52 20.22 3.45
N TYR A 22 7.79 19.26 4.34
CA TYR A 22 6.76 18.31 4.79
C TYR A 22 5.62 19.00 5.56
N ARG A 23 5.94 19.98 6.41
CA ARG A 23 4.95 20.80 7.12
C ARG A 23 4.01 21.49 6.13
N GLU A 24 4.56 22.11 5.10
CA GLU A 24 3.79 22.83 4.07
C GLU A 24 2.94 21.89 3.23
N GLU A 25 3.51 20.75 2.79
CA GLU A 25 2.79 19.72 2.04
C GLU A 25 1.56 19.18 2.82
N LYS A 26 1.71 19.00 4.14
CA LYS A 26 0.64 18.47 5.00
C LYS A 26 -0.25 19.54 5.65
N GLY A 27 0.00 20.82 5.38
CA GLY A 27 -0.78 21.93 5.96
C GLY A 27 -0.68 22.01 7.49
N LEU A 28 0.45 21.62 8.06
CA LEU A 28 0.65 21.60 9.52
C LEU A 28 1.00 22.99 10.05
N GLU A 29 0.45 23.36 11.21
CA GLU A 29 0.64 24.71 11.77
C GLU A 29 2.05 24.97 12.33
N LYS A 30 2.78 23.91 12.72
CA LYS A 30 4.05 24.03 13.46
C LYS A 30 5.08 23.01 13.00
N ASP A 31 6.34 23.42 12.94
CA ASP A 31 7.48 22.54 12.66
C ASP A 31 7.57 21.39 13.66
N ALA A 32 7.21 21.65 14.92
CA ALA A 32 7.18 20.63 15.97
C ALA A 32 6.12 19.54 15.72
N ALA A 33 5.02 19.86 15.02
CA ALA A 33 4.02 18.87 14.61
C ALA A 33 4.57 18.02 13.47
N ALA A 34 5.15 18.65 12.44
CA ALA A 34 5.80 17.97 11.33
C ALA A 34 6.94 17.03 11.80
N ALA A 35 7.82 17.53 12.68
CA ALA A 35 8.90 16.73 13.24
C ALA A 35 8.38 15.55 14.07
N ARG A 36 7.30 15.74 14.85
CA ARG A 36 6.69 14.65 15.63
C ARG A 36 6.17 13.54 14.71
N ASP A 37 5.44 13.91 13.66
CA ASP A 37 4.88 12.94 12.72
C ASP A 37 5.98 12.15 12.01
N LEU A 38 7.02 12.85 11.54
CA LEU A 38 8.18 12.23 10.89
C LEU A 38 8.96 11.31 11.84
N ILE A 39 9.16 11.71 13.10
CA ILE A 39 9.83 10.88 14.11
C ILE A 39 8.99 9.64 14.42
N LEU A 40 7.67 9.77 14.61
CA LEU A 40 6.78 8.63 14.84
C LEU A 40 6.78 7.65 13.66
N PHE A 41 6.78 8.18 12.43
CA PHE A 41 6.90 7.36 11.23
C PHE A 41 8.23 6.60 11.20
N ALA A 42 9.34 7.28 11.46
CA ALA A 42 10.66 6.65 11.52
C ALA A 42 10.76 5.58 12.61
N LEU A 43 10.19 5.84 13.81
CA LEU A 43 10.15 4.87 14.90
C LEU A 43 9.37 3.61 14.52
N ARG A 44 8.19 3.75 13.88
CA ARG A 44 7.44 2.59 13.38
C ARG A 44 8.25 1.76 12.38
N ILE A 45 8.98 2.42 11.47
CA ILE A 45 9.85 1.70 10.54
C ILE A 45 10.93 0.94 11.33
N LEU A 46 11.56 1.56 12.32
CA LEU A 46 12.61 0.92 13.11
C LEU A 46 12.06 -0.25 13.95
N GLU A 47 10.88 -0.10 14.54
CA GLU A 47 10.18 -1.17 15.28
C GLU A 47 9.89 -2.37 14.39
N HIS A 48 9.52 -2.14 13.13
CA HIS A 48 9.26 -3.20 12.15
C HIS A 48 10.51 -3.68 11.38
N LYS A 49 11.68 -3.08 11.60
CA LYS A 49 12.93 -3.54 10.97
C LYS A 49 13.54 -4.75 11.67
N ASP A 50 13.33 -4.88 12.98
CA ASP A 50 13.83 -6.01 13.76
C ASP A 50 12.89 -7.23 13.70
N ASP A 51 11.66 -7.06 13.21
CA ASP A 51 10.74 -8.14 12.84
C ASP A 51 11.18 -8.78 11.50
N ALA A 52 12.35 -9.41 11.50
CA ALA A 52 12.98 -10.05 10.34
C ALA A 52 12.21 -11.25 9.74
N GLU A 53 10.95 -11.49 10.11
CA GLU A 53 10.07 -12.50 9.50
C GLU A 53 8.67 -11.96 9.15
N GLY A 54 8.38 -10.69 9.41
CA GLY A 54 7.09 -10.08 9.07
C GLY A 54 7.08 -9.58 7.64
N LEU A 55 6.38 -10.28 6.74
CA LEU A 55 5.97 -9.72 5.45
C LEU A 55 5.43 -8.31 5.70
N SER A 56 5.98 -7.31 5.02
CA SER A 56 5.46 -5.94 5.11
C SER A 56 3.97 -5.94 4.74
N THR A 57 3.19 -5.00 5.28
CA THR A 57 1.76 -4.89 4.95
C THR A 57 1.51 -4.87 3.45
N ARG A 58 2.44 -4.29 2.67
CA ARG A 58 2.41 -4.32 1.22
C ARG A 58 2.56 -5.75 0.67
N GLU A 59 3.61 -6.45 1.05
CA GLU A 59 3.86 -7.83 0.58
C GLU A 59 2.71 -8.77 1.00
N LEU A 60 2.16 -8.57 2.20
CA LEU A 60 1.00 -9.32 2.67
C LEU A 60 -0.25 -9.05 1.83
N LEU A 61 -0.49 -7.79 1.44
CA LEU A 61 -1.57 -7.42 0.52
C LEU A 61 -1.36 -7.97 -0.90
N GLU A 62 -0.13 -7.98 -1.41
CA GLU A 62 0.21 -8.59 -2.70
C GLU A 62 -0.04 -10.12 -2.69
N VAL A 63 0.30 -10.79 -1.58
CA VAL A 63 0.01 -12.21 -1.39
C VAL A 63 -1.51 -12.46 -1.32
N ILE A 64 -2.26 -11.66 -0.54
CA ILE A 64 -3.73 -11.77 -0.46
C ILE A 64 -4.38 -11.54 -1.83
N LEU A 65 -3.93 -10.54 -2.58
CA LEU A 65 -4.42 -10.28 -3.94
C LEU A 65 -4.20 -11.49 -4.84
N THR A 66 -2.99 -12.07 -4.80
CA THR A 66 -2.67 -13.27 -5.58
C THR A 66 -3.60 -14.44 -5.25
N TYR A 67 -3.87 -14.69 -3.96
CA TYR A 67 -4.77 -15.77 -3.54
C TYR A 67 -6.23 -15.52 -3.91
N THR A 68 -6.73 -14.29 -3.73
CA THR A 68 -8.12 -13.95 -4.03
C THR A 68 -8.42 -14.08 -5.52
N VAL A 69 -7.53 -13.64 -6.41
CA VAL A 69 -7.75 -13.79 -7.85
C VAL A 69 -7.65 -15.27 -8.29
N LYS A 70 -6.72 -16.05 -7.71
CA LYS A 70 -6.67 -17.50 -7.95
C LYS A 70 -7.95 -18.21 -7.51
N ALA A 71 -8.48 -17.86 -6.33
CA ALA A 71 -9.71 -18.43 -5.80
C ALA A 71 -10.91 -18.07 -6.69
N GLN A 72 -11.02 -16.81 -7.14
CA GLN A 72 -12.07 -16.36 -8.04
C GLN A 72 -12.03 -17.10 -9.39
N HIS A 73 -10.85 -17.27 -9.98
CA HIS A 73 -10.68 -18.01 -11.23
C HIS A 73 -11.09 -19.48 -11.07
N THR A 74 -10.63 -20.13 -10.00
CA THR A 74 -10.94 -21.54 -9.72
C THR A 74 -12.45 -21.72 -9.48
N SER A 75 -13.06 -20.86 -8.69
CA SER A 75 -14.51 -20.86 -8.44
C SER A 75 -15.30 -20.67 -9.74
N SER A 76 -14.85 -19.75 -10.61
CA SER A 76 -15.47 -19.53 -11.91
C SER A 76 -15.38 -20.77 -12.82
N LEU A 77 -14.21 -21.41 -12.90
CA LEU A 77 -14.04 -22.65 -13.67
C LEU A 77 -14.93 -23.78 -13.15
N VAL A 78 -14.96 -23.99 -11.83
CA VAL A 78 -15.80 -25.01 -11.21
C VAL A 78 -17.27 -24.73 -11.49
N TYR A 79 -17.74 -23.49 -11.33
CA TYR A 79 -19.10 -23.10 -11.68
C TYR A 79 -19.44 -23.42 -13.14
N TYR A 80 -18.55 -23.05 -14.05
CA TYR A 80 -18.72 -23.27 -15.48
C TYR A 80 -18.65 -24.73 -15.92
N GLN A 81 -17.92 -25.58 -15.20
CA GLN A 81 -17.85 -27.02 -15.46
C GLN A 81 -19.00 -27.79 -14.84
N THR A 82 -19.53 -27.32 -13.70
CA THR A 82 -20.51 -28.08 -12.90
C THR A 82 -21.96 -27.68 -13.20
N TYR A 83 -22.21 -26.41 -13.51
CA TYR A 83 -23.57 -25.87 -13.60
C TYR A 83 -23.93 -25.29 -14.97
N ASN A 84 -22.98 -25.21 -15.91
CA ASN A 84 -23.24 -24.68 -17.24
C ASN A 84 -23.60 -25.82 -18.21
N ALA A 85 -24.67 -25.64 -18.98
CA ALA A 85 -25.18 -26.65 -19.91
C ALA A 85 -24.29 -26.86 -21.15
N ALA A 86 -23.38 -25.92 -21.43
CA ALA A 86 -22.43 -25.98 -22.53
C ALA A 86 -20.99 -25.97 -21.99
N PRO A 87 -20.09 -26.83 -22.51
CA PRO A 87 -18.70 -26.88 -22.08
C PRO A 87 -18.01 -25.54 -22.36
N VAL A 88 -17.36 -24.98 -21.35
CA VAL A 88 -16.65 -23.71 -21.49
C VAL A 88 -15.33 -23.93 -22.20
N ASP A 89 -15.06 -23.09 -23.20
CA ASP A 89 -13.79 -23.02 -23.90
C ASP A 89 -12.69 -22.53 -22.95
N ILE A 90 -11.89 -23.49 -22.49
CA ILE A 90 -10.82 -23.30 -21.51
C ILE A 90 -9.74 -22.35 -22.04
N GLN A 91 -9.51 -22.28 -23.36
CA GLN A 91 -8.53 -21.37 -23.93
C GLN A 91 -8.99 -19.92 -23.80
N ASN A 92 -10.24 -19.64 -24.15
CA ASN A 92 -10.83 -18.31 -24.00
C ASN A 92 -10.96 -17.88 -22.52
N ALA A 93 -11.23 -18.83 -21.62
CA ALA A 93 -11.24 -18.56 -20.18
C ALA A 93 -9.84 -18.18 -19.65
N GLY A 94 -8.79 -18.87 -20.09
CA GLY A 94 -7.40 -18.56 -19.72
C GLY A 94 -6.94 -17.19 -20.22
N ILE A 95 -7.38 -16.76 -21.40
CA ILE A 95 -7.10 -15.42 -21.96
C ILE A 95 -7.78 -14.34 -21.10
N LYS A 96 -9.05 -14.53 -20.74
CA LYS A 96 -9.79 -13.59 -19.86
C LYS A 96 -9.15 -13.49 -18.47
N HIS A 97 -8.63 -14.59 -17.93
CA HIS A 97 -7.93 -14.57 -16.65
C HIS A 97 -6.66 -13.71 -16.69
N LYS A 98 -5.84 -13.88 -17.72
CA LYS A 98 -4.64 -13.05 -17.93
C LYS A 98 -4.98 -11.58 -18.09
N ASP A 99 -6.04 -11.26 -18.85
CA ASP A 99 -6.46 -9.87 -19.03
C ASP A 99 -7.00 -9.23 -17.73
N THR A 100 -7.67 -10.02 -16.89
CA THR A 100 -8.15 -9.56 -15.58
C THR A 100 -6.98 -9.30 -14.62
N MET A 101 -5.97 -10.17 -14.62
CA MET A 101 -4.75 -9.97 -13.82
C MET A 101 -4.00 -8.72 -14.25
N ARG A 102 -3.78 -8.54 -15.55
CA ARG A 102 -3.13 -7.34 -16.09
C ARG A 102 -3.86 -6.06 -15.70
N LYS A 103 -5.19 -6.02 -15.81
CA LYS A 103 -6.00 -4.88 -15.37
C LYS A 103 -5.92 -4.62 -13.87
N ALA A 104 -5.81 -5.67 -13.05
CA ALA A 104 -5.61 -5.53 -11.62
C ALA A 104 -4.23 -4.94 -11.31
N GLU A 105 -3.18 -5.42 -11.98
CA GLU A 105 -1.81 -4.90 -11.88
C GLU A 105 -1.74 -3.42 -12.29
N GLU A 106 -2.31 -3.06 -13.45
CA GLU A 106 -2.39 -1.68 -13.95
C GLU A 106 -3.11 -0.76 -12.95
N LYS A 107 -4.21 -1.23 -12.34
CA LYS A 107 -4.97 -0.45 -11.37
C LYS A 107 -4.24 -0.29 -10.04
N VAL A 108 -3.46 -1.30 -9.63
CA VAL A 108 -2.56 -1.21 -8.47
C VAL A 108 -1.45 -0.18 -8.74
N GLU A 109 -0.86 -0.18 -9.94
CA GLU A 109 0.13 0.82 -10.33
C GLU A 109 -0.44 2.25 -10.32
N GLN A 110 -1.64 2.46 -10.86
CA GLN A 110 -2.33 3.76 -10.83
C GLN A 110 -2.58 4.25 -9.39
N ILE A 111 -3.02 3.36 -8.49
CA ILE A 111 -3.23 3.68 -7.07
C ILE A 111 -1.90 4.06 -6.40
N LEU A 112 -0.82 3.31 -6.68
CA LEU A 112 0.50 3.55 -6.10
C LEU A 112 1.17 4.82 -6.65
N ALA A 113 0.89 5.18 -7.91
CA ALA A 113 1.31 6.44 -8.53
C ALA A 113 0.55 7.65 -7.99
N GLY A 114 -0.50 7.44 -7.19
CA GLY A 114 -1.30 8.51 -6.59
C GLY A 114 -2.34 9.13 -7.54
N GLU A 115 -2.64 8.47 -8.66
CA GLU A 115 -3.58 8.97 -9.68
C GLU A 115 -5.07 8.93 -9.24
N ASN A 116 -5.37 8.44 -8.04
CA ASN A 116 -6.72 8.50 -7.44
C ASN A 116 -6.91 9.69 -6.50
N LYS A 117 -6.47 10.88 -6.89
CA LYS A 117 -6.99 12.15 -6.35
C LYS A 117 -7.75 12.85 -7.48
N GLU A 118 -9.02 13.17 -7.21
CA GLU A 118 -10.08 13.69 -8.11
C GLU A 118 -10.91 12.54 -8.72
N ASP A 119 -12.19 12.32 -8.39
CA ASP A 119 -13.28 13.17 -7.85
C ASP A 119 -14.01 12.55 -6.63
#